data_AF-A0AAD7LVD6-F1
#
_entry.id   AF-A0AAD7LVD6-F1
#
_cell.length_a   1.000
_cell.length_b   1.000
_cell.length_c   1.000
_cell.angle_alpha   90.00
_cell.angle_beta   90.00
_cell.angle_gamma   90.00
#
_symmetry.space_group_name_H-M   'P 1'
#
loop_
_entity.id
_entity.type
_entity.pdbx_description
1 polymer ?
#
loop_
_entity_poly.entity_id
_entity_poly.type
_entity_poly.pdbx_seq_one_letter_code
_entity_poly.pdbx_strand_id
1 'polypeptide(L)'
;MNILNCKNLTLENVTINAPSESLNTDGIHIGRSMGVHITGADIQTEDDCVSLGDGSQQINIEKVTCGPGHGISVGSLGRVKTWPASPSGVASDLHFEDIVMNNVGTPILIDQEFAHMVNANKRFPRMSRLAM
;
A
#
# COMPACT_ATOMS: atom_id res chain seq x y z
N MET A 1 -2.01 -6.55 8.66
CA MET A 1 -0.77 -6.68 9.47
C MET A 1 -0.02 -5.35 9.39
N ASN A 2 0.51 -4.81 10.48
CA ASN A 2 1.19 -3.49 10.46
C ASN A 2 2.69 -3.62 10.72
N ILE A 3 3.51 -3.19 9.76
CA ILE A 3 4.98 -3.12 9.81
C ILE A 3 5.37 -1.64 9.89
N LEU A 4 5.67 -1.17 11.10
CA LEU A 4 5.95 0.24 11.37
C LEU A 4 7.30 0.41 12.06
N ASN A 5 8.15 1.29 11.53
CA ASN A 5 9.47 1.60 12.09
C ASN A 5 10.38 0.36 12.23
N CYS A 6 10.29 -0.57 11.27
CA CYS A 6 11.07 -1.80 11.23
C CYS A 6 12.30 -1.65 10.32
N LYS A 7 13.32 -2.48 10.56
CA LYS A 7 14.51 -2.59 9.70
C LYS A 7 14.86 -4.05 9.47
N ASN A 8 15.20 -4.41 8.23
CA ASN A 8 15.64 -5.76 7.84
C ASN A 8 14.65 -6.84 8.27
N LEU A 9 13.41 -6.74 7.80
CA LEU A 9 12.35 -7.69 8.08
C LEU A 9 12.02 -8.50 6.83
N THR A 10 11.95 -9.81 6.98
CA THR A 10 11.50 -10.72 5.93
C THR A 10 10.20 -11.41 6.36
N LEU A 11 9.20 -11.39 5.48
CA LEU A 11 8.00 -12.20 5.59
C LEU A 11 8.00 -13.22 4.46
N GLU A 12 7.99 -14.50 4.80
CA GLU A 12 8.04 -15.60 3.84
C GLU A 12 6.83 -16.51 4.03
N ASN A 13 6.19 -16.88 2.92
CA ASN A 13 5.14 -17.89 2.86
C ASN A 13 3.97 -17.63 3.83
N VAL A 14 3.56 -16.36 3.91
CA VAL A 14 2.47 -15.93 4.80
C VAL A 14 1.13 -16.00 4.06
N THR A 15 0.11 -16.54 4.72
CA THR A 15 -1.27 -16.48 4.27
C THR A 15 -2.09 -15.54 5.16
N ILE A 16 -2.78 -14.58 4.56
CA ILE A 16 -3.66 -13.63 5.26
C ILE A 16 -5.05 -13.73 4.64
N ASN A 17 -6.03 -14.17 5.44
CA ASN A 17 -7.43 -14.26 5.03
C ASN A 17 -8.29 -13.49 6.02
N ALA A 18 -9.03 -12.48 5.55
CA ALA A 18 -10.00 -11.73 6.33
C ALA A 18 -11.40 -11.85 5.71
N PRO A 19 -12.48 -11.91 6.51
CA PRO A 19 -13.84 -11.98 5.98
C PRO A 19 -14.25 -10.66 5.32
N SER A 20 -15.21 -10.73 4.39
CA SER A 20 -15.63 -9.57 3.58
C SER A 20 -16.30 -8.43 4.38
N GLU A 21 -16.71 -8.70 5.61
CA GLU A 21 -17.31 -7.73 6.53
C GLU A 21 -16.25 -7.03 7.41
N SER A 22 -14.98 -7.38 7.24
CA SER A 22 -13.90 -6.85 8.07
C SER A 22 -13.54 -5.43 7.65
N LEU A 23 -14.05 -4.44 8.39
CA LEU A 23 -13.73 -3.04 8.19
C LEU A 23 -12.21 -2.78 8.33
N ASN A 24 -11.63 -2.10 7.33
CA ASN A 24 -10.29 -1.50 7.33
C ASN A 24 -9.12 -2.48 7.56
N THR A 25 -9.08 -3.59 6.82
CA THR A 25 -8.01 -4.57 6.96
C THR A 25 -7.11 -4.62 5.75
N ASP A 26 -6.17 -3.69 5.67
CA ASP A 26 -5.02 -3.88 4.80
C ASP A 26 -4.33 -5.20 5.19
N GLY A 27 -4.08 -6.06 4.21
CA GLY A 27 -3.38 -7.32 4.40
C GLY A 27 -2.03 -7.08 5.08
N ILE A 28 -1.18 -6.26 4.45
CA ILE A 28 0.09 -5.80 5.01
C ILE A 28 0.24 -4.29 4.78
N HIS A 29 0.27 -3.51 5.85
CA HIS A 29 0.62 -2.10 5.82
C HIS A 29 2.07 -1.91 6.23
N ILE A 30 2.86 -1.21 5.42
CA ILE A 30 4.27 -0.89 5.67
C ILE A 30 4.44 0.62 5.76
N GLY A 31 5.01 1.11 6.85
CA GLY A 31 5.31 2.52 7.03
C GLY A 31 6.64 2.74 7.74
N ARG A 32 7.38 3.78 7.35
CA ARG A 32 8.63 4.24 7.97
C ARG A 32 9.62 3.11 8.21
N SER A 33 9.69 2.15 7.29
CA SER A 33 10.48 0.93 7.44
C SER A 33 11.51 0.81 6.32
N MET A 34 12.62 0.11 6.59
CA MET A 34 13.73 -0.01 5.64
C MET A 34 14.15 -1.47 5.47
N GLY A 35 14.33 -1.92 4.24
CA GLY A 35 14.78 -3.30 3.97
C GLY A 35 13.70 -4.32 4.36
N VAL A 36 12.49 -4.14 3.84
CA VAL A 36 11.39 -5.11 4.04
C VAL A 36 11.29 -5.98 2.80
N HIS A 37 11.30 -7.29 2.97
CA HIS A 37 11.11 -8.26 1.89
C HIS A 37 9.88 -9.13 2.19
N ILE A 38 8.93 -9.17 1.27
CA ILE A 38 7.74 -10.01 1.33
C ILE A 38 7.81 -10.98 0.16
N THR A 39 7.77 -12.29 0.45
CA THR A 39 7.80 -13.29 -0.61
C THR A 39 6.91 -14.50 -0.35
N GLY A 40 6.33 -15.04 -1.42
CA GLY A 40 5.49 -16.25 -1.37
C GLY A 40 4.17 -16.07 -0.60
N ALA A 41 3.67 -14.84 -0.52
CA ALA A 41 2.47 -14.54 0.26
C ALA A 41 1.17 -14.73 -0.54
N ASP A 42 0.11 -15.18 0.14
CA ASP A 42 -1.26 -15.24 -0.39
C ASP A 42 -2.18 -14.41 0.52
N ILE A 43 -2.75 -13.33 -0.02
CA ILE A 43 -3.44 -12.31 0.76
C ILE A 43 -4.83 -12.05 0.17
N GLN A 44 -5.85 -12.29 0.98
CA GLN A 44 -7.26 -12.15 0.63
C GLN A 44 -7.94 -11.28 1.69
N THR A 45 -8.15 -10.01 1.36
CA THR A 45 -8.72 -8.97 2.22
C THR A 45 -9.55 -8.03 1.38
N GLU A 46 -10.64 -7.45 1.89
CA GLU A 46 -11.45 -6.52 1.08
C GLU A 46 -10.75 -5.20 0.78
N ASP A 47 -9.75 -4.81 1.59
CA ASP A 47 -8.96 -3.60 1.39
C ASP A 47 -7.64 -3.87 0.64
N ASP A 48 -6.64 -3.01 0.82
CA ASP A 48 -5.34 -3.18 0.20
C ASP A 48 -4.66 -4.49 0.63
N CYS A 49 -4.28 -5.32 -0.32
CA CYS A 49 -3.44 -6.49 -0.11
C CYS A 49 -2.10 -6.08 0.54
N VAL A 50 -1.45 -5.07 -0.03
CA VAL A 50 -0.29 -4.41 0.58
C VAL A 50 -0.41 -2.90 0.39
N SER A 51 -0.25 -2.14 1.46
CA SER A 51 -0.21 -0.68 1.41
C SER A 51 1.14 -0.15 1.93
N LEU A 52 1.66 0.88 1.26
CA LEU A 52 2.97 1.49 1.54
C LEU A 52 2.83 2.97 1.92
N GLY A 53 3.12 3.28 3.17
CA GLY A 53 3.12 4.63 3.72
C GLY A 53 4.46 5.37 3.63
N ASP A 54 4.49 6.58 4.20
CA ASP A 54 5.65 7.48 4.21
C ASP A 54 6.92 6.84 4.80
N GLY A 55 8.08 7.23 4.27
CA GLY A 55 9.38 6.83 4.80
C GLY A 55 9.75 5.36 4.58
N SER A 56 8.99 4.64 3.75
CA SER A 56 9.29 3.25 3.38
C SER A 56 10.39 3.19 2.33
N GLN A 57 11.48 2.46 2.59
CA GLN A 57 12.65 2.41 1.72
C GLN A 57 13.14 0.98 1.52
N GLN A 58 13.63 0.65 0.33
CA GLN A 58 14.18 -0.68 0.03
C GLN A 58 13.14 -1.78 0.35
N ILE A 59 12.00 -1.68 -0.32
CA ILE A 59 10.89 -2.62 -0.14
C ILE A 59 10.83 -3.54 -1.35
N ASN A 60 10.93 -4.85 -1.11
CA ASN A 60 10.85 -5.87 -2.14
C ASN A 60 9.59 -6.72 -1.89
N ILE A 61 8.72 -6.82 -2.89
CA ILE A 61 7.52 -7.66 -2.86
C ILE A 61 7.56 -8.59 -4.05
N GLU A 62 7.65 -9.89 -3.79
CA GLU A 62 7.89 -10.89 -4.83
C GLU A 62 6.96 -12.09 -4.67
N LYS A 63 6.47 -12.67 -5.76
CA LYS A 63 5.68 -13.93 -5.71
C LYS A 63 4.49 -13.82 -4.77
N VAL A 64 3.78 -12.70 -4.82
CA VAL A 64 2.60 -12.44 -4.00
C VAL A 64 1.33 -12.62 -4.81
N THR A 65 0.38 -13.38 -4.27
CA THR A 65 -0.98 -13.45 -4.78
C THR A 65 -1.88 -12.55 -3.94
N CYS A 66 -2.53 -11.60 -4.59
CA CYS A 66 -3.47 -10.68 -3.98
C CYS A 66 -4.87 -10.94 -4.52
N GLY A 67 -5.84 -11.07 -3.61
CA GLY A 67 -7.25 -10.86 -3.92
C GLY A 67 -8.19 -12.02 -3.56
N PRO A 68 -9.50 -11.76 -3.45
CA PRO A 68 -10.19 -10.50 -3.82
C PRO A 68 -9.83 -9.31 -2.91
N GLY A 69 -10.00 -8.07 -3.38
CA GLY A 69 -9.67 -6.86 -2.61
C GLY A 69 -9.34 -5.59 -3.42
N HIS A 70 -8.62 -4.65 -2.81
CA HIS A 70 -8.20 -3.39 -3.45
C HIS A 70 -6.85 -3.45 -4.16
N GLY A 71 -5.98 -4.42 -3.86
CA GLY A 71 -4.71 -4.59 -4.57
C GLY A 71 -3.54 -4.01 -3.80
N ILE A 72 -2.52 -3.52 -4.50
CA ILE A 72 -1.34 -2.91 -3.87
C ILE A 72 -1.40 -1.40 -4.00
N SER A 73 -1.23 -0.67 -2.89
CA SER A 73 -1.20 0.79 -2.87
C SER A 73 0.14 1.34 -2.35
N VAL A 74 0.61 2.44 -2.95
CA VAL A 74 1.72 3.25 -2.43
C VAL A 74 1.22 4.67 -2.23
N GLY A 75 1.22 5.11 -0.98
CA GLY A 75 0.65 6.37 -0.55
C GLY A 75 -0.46 6.16 0.49
N SER A 76 -1.03 7.24 1.03
CA SER A 76 -0.59 8.63 0.90
C SER A 76 0.70 8.91 1.68
N LEU A 77 1.66 9.62 1.08
CA LEU A 77 2.94 9.94 1.74
C LEU A 77 2.96 11.33 2.41
N GLY A 78 1.81 11.75 2.95
CA GLY A 78 1.45 13.13 3.32
C GLY A 78 2.58 14.04 3.83
N ARG A 79 2.56 15.32 3.43
CA ARG A 79 3.47 16.36 3.95
C ARG A 79 3.02 16.82 5.34
N VAL A 80 3.80 16.53 6.38
CA VAL A 80 3.62 17.20 7.69
C VAL A 80 4.14 18.63 7.58
N LYS A 81 3.24 19.58 7.28
CA LYS A 81 3.50 21.03 7.29
C LYS A 81 3.57 21.57 8.73
N THR A 82 4.48 21.08 9.56
CA THR A 82 4.84 21.78 10.80
C THR A 82 6.04 22.71 10.58
N TRP A 83 6.87 22.43 9.56
CA TRP A 83 7.96 23.29 9.12
C TRP A 83 8.02 23.36 7.59
N PRO A 84 8.30 24.54 6.98
CA PRO A 84 8.45 24.68 5.52
C PRO A 84 9.54 23.80 4.90
N ALA A 85 10.45 23.27 5.72
CA ALA A 85 11.56 22.41 5.35
C ALA A 85 11.43 20.94 5.84
N SER A 86 10.26 20.54 6.39
CA SER A 86 10.05 19.13 6.74
C SER A 86 10.22 18.27 5.48
N PRO A 87 11.07 17.22 5.50
CA PRO A 87 11.19 16.30 4.38
C PRO A 87 9.80 15.75 4.03
N SER A 88 9.46 15.72 2.75
CA SER A 88 8.29 14.97 2.30
C SER A 88 8.45 13.52 2.74
N GLY A 89 7.37 12.88 3.15
CA GLY A 89 7.35 11.43 3.20
C GLY A 89 7.66 10.93 1.80
N VAL A 90 8.80 10.26 1.61
CA VAL A 90 9.13 9.63 0.32
C VAL A 90 9.16 8.14 0.56
N ALA A 91 8.51 7.41 -0.35
CA ALA A 91 8.72 5.99 -0.51
C ALA A 91 9.62 5.80 -1.73
N SER A 92 10.76 5.14 -1.54
CA SER A 92 11.81 5.05 -2.56
C SER A 92 12.43 3.66 -2.57
N ASP A 93 12.93 3.24 -3.72
CA ASP A 93 13.51 1.90 -3.91
C ASP A 93 12.48 0.82 -3.56
N LEU A 94 11.46 0.73 -4.41
CA LEU A 94 10.34 -0.20 -4.29
C LEU A 94 10.39 -1.15 -5.49
N HIS A 95 10.47 -2.45 -5.22
CA HIS A 95 10.51 -3.51 -6.22
C HIS A 95 9.28 -4.41 -6.07
N PHE A 96 8.58 -4.65 -7.18
CA PHE A 96 7.46 -5.57 -7.25
C PHE A 96 7.69 -6.52 -8.43
N GLU A 97 7.74 -7.82 -8.15
CA GLU A 97 8.00 -8.86 -9.16
C GLU A 97 7.08 -10.06 -8.93
N ASP A 98 6.69 -10.74 -10.01
CA ASP A 98 5.85 -11.96 -9.94
C ASP A 98 4.57 -11.79 -9.10
N ILE A 99 3.83 -10.71 -9.34
CA ILE A 99 2.59 -10.40 -8.62
C ILE A 99 1.38 -10.95 -9.39
N VAL A 100 0.55 -11.73 -8.71
CA VAL A 100 -0.72 -12.26 -9.24
C VAL A 100 -1.88 -11.52 -8.59
N MET A 101 -2.73 -10.92 -9.41
CA MET A 101 -3.91 -10.16 -8.96
C MET A 101 -5.19 -10.91 -9.33
N ASN A 102 -5.85 -11.48 -8.33
CA ASN A 102 -7.05 -12.31 -8.47
C ASN A 102 -8.30 -11.54 -8.03
N ASN A 103 -9.10 -11.09 -8.99
CA ASN A 103 -10.37 -10.38 -8.72
C ASN A 103 -10.19 -9.13 -7.81
N VAL A 104 -9.18 -8.33 -8.14
CA VAL A 104 -8.85 -7.09 -7.44
C VAL A 104 -9.45 -5.90 -8.17
N GLY A 105 -10.02 -4.95 -7.42
CA GLY A 105 -10.63 -3.73 -7.97
C GLY A 105 -9.62 -2.73 -8.53
N THR A 106 -8.51 -2.48 -7.81
CA THR A 106 -7.46 -1.53 -8.21
C THR A 106 -6.07 -2.20 -8.16
N PRO A 107 -5.70 -3.04 -9.16
CA PRO A 107 -4.56 -3.94 -9.06
C PRO A 107 -3.29 -3.33 -8.44
N ILE A 108 -2.81 -2.20 -8.99
CA ILE A 108 -1.70 -1.45 -8.41
C ILE A 108 -2.01 0.05 -8.53
N LEU A 109 -1.98 0.76 -7.40
CA LEU A 109 -2.12 2.22 -7.32
C LEU A 109 -0.87 2.83 -6.68
N ILE A 110 -0.15 3.67 -7.43
CA ILE A 110 1.00 4.41 -6.90
C ILE A 110 0.65 5.90 -6.93
N ASP A 111 0.33 6.45 -5.76
CA ASP A 111 -0.02 7.86 -5.58
C ASP A 111 0.74 8.46 -4.39
N GLN A 112 1.93 8.99 -4.69
CA GLN A 112 2.74 9.70 -3.71
C GLN A 112 2.22 11.12 -3.41
N GLU A 113 1.19 11.60 -4.12
CA GLU A 113 0.71 12.98 -4.10
C GLU A 113 -0.64 13.16 -3.39
N PHE A 114 -0.97 12.38 -2.38
CA PHE A 114 -2.15 12.70 -1.56
C PHE A 114 -1.84 13.79 -0.52
N ALA A 115 -1.51 14.99 -1.00
CA ALA A 115 -1.33 16.20 -0.21
C ALA A 115 -1.99 17.42 -0.87
N HIS A 116 -3.21 17.25 -1.40
CA HIS A 116 -4.01 18.37 -1.92
C HIS A 116 -5.51 18.30 -1.50
N MET A 117 -5.81 18.01 -0.23
CA MET A 117 -7.16 18.21 0.32
C MET A 117 -7.30 19.44 1.24
N VAL A 118 -6.26 20.30 1.32
CA VAL A 118 -6.39 21.63 2.00
C VAL A 118 -6.94 22.72 1.08
N ASN A 119 -7.34 22.40 -0.16
CA ASN A 119 -8.16 23.28 -0.99
C ASN A 119 -9.35 22.49 -1.54
N ALA A 120 -10.50 22.64 -0.88
CA ALA A 120 -11.78 21.99 -1.13
C ALA A 120 -12.45 22.36 -2.47
N ASN A 121 -11.71 22.46 -3.58
CA ASN A 121 -12.29 22.82 -4.89
C ASN A 121 -11.61 22.22 -6.14
N LYS A 122 -10.72 21.23 -6.00
CA LYS A 122 -10.39 20.35 -7.13
C LYS A 122 -11.08 19.02 -6.91
N ARG A 123 -12.20 18.82 -7.61
CA ARG A 123 -12.80 17.49 -7.79
C ARG A 123 -11.72 16.61 -8.44
N PHE A 124 -11.11 15.73 -7.66
CA PHE A 124 -10.62 14.49 -8.24
C PHE A 124 -11.81 13.83 -8.94
N PRO A 125 -11.66 13.30 -10.17
CA PRO A 125 -12.69 12.43 -10.69
C PRO A 125 -12.86 11.34 -9.65
N ARG A 126 -14.05 11.25 -9.04
CA ARG A 126 -14.44 10.00 -8.41
C ARG A 126 -14.17 8.96 -9.49
N MET A 127 -13.40 7.92 -9.22
CA MET A 127 -13.50 6.69 -9.99
C MET A 127 -14.94 6.20 -9.77
N SER A 128 -15.86 6.83 -10.49
CA SER A 128 -17.15 6.27 -10.79
C SER A 128 -16.83 4.96 -11.46
N ARG A 129 -17.15 3.86 -10.77
CA ARG A 129 -17.43 2.54 -11.33
C ARG A 129 -17.27 2.56 -12.85
N LEU A 130 -16.17 2.02 -13.37
CA LEU A 130 -16.23 1.45 -14.70
C LEU A 130 -17.04 0.16 -14.54
N ALA A 131 -18.35 0.30 -14.57
CA ALA A 131 -19.26 -0.78 -14.89
C ALA A 131 -19.38 -0.79 -16.41
N MET A 132 -18.59 -1.64 -17.07
CA MET A 132 -18.91 -2.39 -18.28
C MET A 132 -17.79 -3.39 -18.57
#